data_AF-A0A8K0GQ62-F1
#
_entry.id   AF-A0A8K0GQ62-F1
#
_cell.length_a   1.000
_cell.length_b   1.000
_cell.length_c   1.000
_cell.angle_alpha   90.00
_cell.angle_beta   90.00
_cell.angle_gamma   90.00
#
_symmetry.space_group_name_H-M   'P 1'
#
loop_
_entity.id
_entity.type
_entity.pdbx_description
1 polymer ?
#
loop_
_entity_poly.entity_id
_entity_poly.type
_entity_poly.pdbx_seq_one_letter_code
_entity_poly.pdbx_strand_id
1 'polypeptide(L)'
;MDATGDEELSYRKMRKKKKKSQKWNNRVSLSASLPDDVCGVFAETMCLVKFTSDPVSDMRDSILEMIHDIGGCDWNQMEELIYCYLALNSPELHQFITHAFLSLI
;
A
#
# COMPACT_ATOMS: atom_id res chain seq x y z
N MET A 1 39.24 -16.59 -4.96
CA MET A 1 38.30 -15.62 -4.37
C MET A 1 37.27 -15.33 -5.46
N ASP A 2 36.20 -16.13 -5.52
CA ASP A 2 35.14 -16.05 -6.54
C ASP A 2 33.89 -15.51 -5.84
N ALA A 3 33.77 -14.18 -5.78
CA ALA A 3 32.66 -13.48 -5.12
C ALA A 3 31.69 -12.86 -6.14
N THR A 4 31.94 -13.05 -7.43
CA THR A 4 31.27 -12.30 -8.51
C THR A 4 29.96 -12.96 -8.95
N GLY A 5 29.87 -14.29 -8.83
CA GLY A 5 28.68 -15.06 -9.25
C GLY A 5 27.45 -14.85 -8.36
N ASP A 6 27.65 -14.69 -7.05
CA ASP A 6 26.55 -14.58 -6.08
C ASP A 6 25.90 -13.19 -6.07
N GLU A 7 26.69 -12.12 -6.24
CA GLU A 7 26.18 -10.76 -6.39
C GLU A 7 25.34 -10.62 -7.67
N GLU A 8 25.83 -11.13 -8.81
CA GLU A 8 25.11 -11.01 -10.08
C GLU A 8 23.79 -11.80 -10.06
N LEU A 9 23.75 -12.95 -9.38
CA LEU A 9 22.52 -13.71 -9.16
C LEU A 9 21.54 -12.94 -8.26
N SER A 10 22.04 -12.26 -7.22
CA SER A 10 21.24 -11.40 -6.34
C SER A 10 20.63 -10.23 -7.10
N TYR A 11 21.42 -9.51 -7.92
CA TYR A 11 20.93 -8.42 -8.78
C TYR A 11 19.87 -8.89 -9.78
N ARG A 12 20.07 -10.06 -10.42
CA ARG A 12 19.08 -10.65 -11.33
C ARG A 12 17.80 -11.03 -10.60
N LYS A 13 17.88 -11.56 -9.38
CA LYS A 13 16.71 -11.87 -8.53
C LYS A 13 15.95 -10.61 -8.14
N MET A 14 16.65 -9.55 -7.69
CA MET A 14 16.03 -8.26 -7.37
C MET A 14 15.31 -7.64 -8.56
N ARG A 15 15.94 -7.63 -9.75
CA ARG A 15 15.34 -7.07 -10.97
C ARG A 15 14.10 -7.85 -11.44
N LYS A 16 14.10 -9.19 -11.27
CA LYS A 16 12.92 -10.03 -11.54
C LYS A 16 11.80 -9.78 -10.53
N LYS A 17 12.12 -9.57 -9.25
CA LYS A 17 11.15 -9.23 -8.20
C LYS A 17 10.50 -7.87 -8.47
N LYS A 18 11.30 -6.87 -8.85
CA LYS A 18 10.83 -5.53 -9.26
C LYS A 18 9.94 -5.56 -10.51
N LYS A 19 10.31 -6.34 -11.54
CA LYS A 19 9.46 -6.53 -12.75
C LYS A 19 8.14 -7.25 -12.46
N LYS A 20 8.13 -8.23 -11.55
CA LYS A 20 6.90 -8.90 -11.10
C LYS A 20 5.98 -7.95 -10.31
N SER A 21 6.56 -7.14 -9.42
CA SER A 21 5.86 -6.07 -8.71
C SER A 21 5.24 -5.05 -9.69
N GLN A 22 6.02 -4.55 -10.67
CA GLN A 22 5.48 -3.68 -11.73
C GLN A 22 4.34 -4.34 -12.53
N LYS A 23 4.46 -5.62 -12.90
CA LYS A 23 3.41 -6.32 -13.65
C LYS A 23 2.16 -6.58 -12.78
N TRP A 24 2.31 -6.68 -11.47
CA TRP A 24 1.22 -6.77 -10.52
C TRP A 24 0.48 -5.44 -10.40
N ASN A 25 1.19 -4.32 -10.29
CA ASN A 25 0.59 -2.99 -10.23
C ASN A 25 -0.32 -2.69 -11.44
N ASN A 26 -0.12 -3.38 -12.57
CA ASN A 26 -0.99 -3.30 -13.74
C ASN A 26 -2.24 -4.22 -13.71
N ARG A 27 -2.47 -5.00 -12.64
CA ARG A 27 -3.68 -5.84 -12.47
C ARG A 27 -4.82 -5.14 -11.71
N VAL A 28 -4.74 -3.83 -11.51
CA VAL A 28 -5.84 -3.04 -10.96
C VAL A 28 -7.01 -3.12 -11.94
N SER A 29 -8.02 -3.91 -11.59
CA SER A 29 -9.16 -4.22 -12.47
C SER A 29 -10.48 -3.63 -11.93
N LEU A 30 -10.46 -3.11 -10.70
CA LEU A 30 -11.63 -2.64 -9.97
C LEU A 30 -11.25 -1.40 -9.15
N SER A 31 -12.16 -0.45 -9.09
CA SER A 31 -12.16 0.64 -8.11
C SER A 31 -13.15 0.31 -6.99
N ALA A 32 -12.90 0.86 -5.82
CA ALA A 32 -13.81 0.82 -4.69
C ALA A 32 -14.14 2.26 -4.28
N SER A 33 -15.41 2.47 -3.95
CA SER A 33 -15.90 3.73 -3.39
C SER A 33 -15.82 3.67 -1.87
N LEU A 34 -15.48 4.80 -1.26
CA LEU A 34 -15.49 4.95 0.18
C LEU A 34 -16.93 5.04 0.72
N PRO A 35 -17.13 4.69 2.00
CA PRO A 35 -18.39 4.96 2.69
C PRO A 35 -18.82 6.43 2.61
N ASP A 36 -20.12 6.70 2.58
CA ASP A 36 -20.69 8.06 2.49
C ASP A 36 -20.38 8.94 3.71
N ASP A 37 -19.99 8.34 4.84
CA ASP A 37 -19.63 9.05 6.07
C ASP A 37 -18.15 9.48 6.12
N VAL A 38 -17.34 9.09 5.13
CA VAL A 38 -15.97 9.59 5.00
C VAL A 38 -15.98 11.08 4.68
N CYS A 39 -15.19 11.84 5.42
CA CYS A 39 -15.17 13.30 5.33
C CYS A 39 -13.81 13.88 4.93
N GLY A 40 -13.80 15.18 4.62
CA GLY A 40 -12.58 15.93 4.34
C GLY A 40 -11.91 15.54 3.01
N VAL A 41 -10.58 15.48 3.02
CA VAL A 41 -9.76 15.31 1.81
C VAL A 41 -9.93 13.94 1.14
N PHE A 42 -10.49 12.95 1.84
CA PHE A 42 -10.66 11.59 1.32
C PHE A 42 -12.02 11.33 0.66
N ALA A 43 -13.03 12.17 0.90
CA ALA A 43 -14.42 11.90 0.48
C ALA A 43 -14.59 11.68 -1.04
N GLU A 44 -13.79 12.35 -1.86
CA GLU A 44 -13.82 12.23 -3.33
C GLU A 44 -12.72 11.31 -3.88
N THR A 45 -12.02 10.57 -3.02
CA THR A 45 -10.90 9.72 -3.42
C THR A 45 -11.41 8.43 -4.08
N MET A 46 -10.93 8.16 -5.30
CA MET A 46 -11.17 6.88 -5.96
C MET A 46 -10.09 5.87 -5.57
N CYS A 47 -10.48 4.81 -4.85
CA CYS A 47 -9.55 3.81 -4.36
C CYS A 47 -9.39 2.65 -5.35
N LEU A 48 -8.14 2.27 -5.63
CA LEU A 48 -7.82 1.20 -6.57
C LEU A 48 -7.60 -0.12 -5.84
N VAL A 49 -8.25 -1.19 -6.30
CA VAL A 49 -8.07 -2.52 -5.72
C VAL A 49 -6.79 -3.16 -6.24
N LYS A 50 -5.88 -3.48 -5.32
CA LYS A 50 -4.66 -4.22 -5.59
C LYS A 50 -4.81 -5.63 -5.03
N PHE A 51 -4.60 -6.64 -5.86
CA PHE A 51 -4.25 -7.97 -5.33
C PHE A 51 -2.84 -7.82 -4.68
N THR A 52 -2.45 -8.60 -3.68
CA THR A 52 -1.04 -8.61 -3.21
C THR A 52 -0.63 -9.95 -2.62
N SER A 53 0.67 -10.26 -2.65
CA SER A 53 1.28 -11.38 -1.90
C SER A 53 2.04 -10.91 -0.65
N ASP A 54 2.18 -9.59 -0.48
CA ASP A 54 2.87 -8.94 0.62
C ASP A 54 2.02 -7.75 1.11
N PRO A 55 0.90 -8.03 1.79
CA PRO A 55 -0.09 -7.01 2.13
C PRO A 55 0.48 -5.91 3.03
N VAL A 56 1.39 -6.24 3.94
CA VAL A 56 1.99 -5.24 4.84
C VAL A 56 2.83 -4.23 4.07
N SER A 57 3.72 -4.70 3.18
CA SER A 57 4.55 -3.79 2.38
C SER A 57 3.70 -2.93 1.44
N ASP A 58 2.75 -3.54 0.73
CA ASP A 58 1.97 -2.81 -0.27
C ASP A 58 0.98 -1.81 0.38
N MET A 59 0.41 -2.14 1.54
CA MET A 59 -0.43 -1.20 2.31
C MET A 59 0.40 -0.06 2.90
N ARG A 60 1.60 -0.36 3.41
CA ARG A 60 2.50 0.68 3.93
C ARG A 60 2.86 1.67 2.83
N ASP A 61 3.23 1.16 1.65
CA ASP A 61 3.56 1.99 0.49
C ASP A 61 2.34 2.84 0.07
N SER A 62 1.13 2.28 0.03
CA SER A 62 -0.07 3.04 -0.33
C SER A 62 -0.48 4.08 0.72
N ILE A 63 -0.25 3.81 2.01
CA ILE A 63 -0.47 4.81 3.08
C ILE A 63 0.52 5.96 2.95
N LEU A 64 1.80 5.67 2.72
CA LEU A 64 2.84 6.68 2.52
C LEU A 64 2.59 7.55 1.28
N GLU A 65 2.20 6.93 0.16
CA GLU A 65 1.80 7.65 -1.06
C GLU A 65 0.67 8.64 -0.74
N MET A 66 -0.37 8.20 -0.02
CA MET A 66 -1.50 9.06 0.35
C MET A 66 -1.11 10.23 1.25
N ILE A 67 -0.29 9.98 2.28
CA ILE A 67 0.20 11.03 3.19
C ILE A 67 1.02 12.08 2.42
N HIS A 68 1.87 11.61 1.49
CA HIS A 68 2.71 12.49 0.69
C HIS A 68 1.89 13.32 -0.30
N ASP A 69 0.88 12.72 -0.95
CA ASP A 69 0.01 13.40 -1.91
C ASP A 69 -0.83 14.52 -1.26
N ILE A 70 -1.20 14.35 0.02
CA ILE A 70 -1.91 15.38 0.79
C ILE A 70 -0.95 16.48 1.28
N GLY A 71 0.36 16.23 1.29
CA GLY A 71 1.36 17.17 1.81
C GLY A 71 1.57 17.06 3.33
N GLY A 72 1.23 15.91 3.91
CA GLY A 72 1.25 15.64 5.35
C GLY A 72 -0.14 15.62 5.97
N CYS A 73 -0.39 14.62 6.82
CA CYS A 73 -1.65 14.46 7.54
C CYS A 73 -1.54 15.00 8.97
N ASP A 74 -2.55 15.74 9.43
CA ASP A 74 -2.81 15.93 10.85
C ASP A 74 -3.40 14.66 11.49
N TRP A 75 -3.65 14.71 12.80
CA TRP A 75 -4.15 13.54 13.53
C TRP A 75 -5.54 13.08 13.08
N ASN A 76 -6.44 14.02 12.75
CA ASN A 76 -7.79 13.70 12.32
C ASN A 76 -7.78 13.08 10.91
N GLN A 77 -6.95 13.64 10.02
CA GLN A 77 -6.73 13.08 8.68
C GLN A 77 -6.10 11.69 8.76
N MET A 78 -5.22 11.45 9.73
CA MET A 78 -4.63 10.13 9.92
C MET A 78 -5.67 9.10 10.40
N GLU A 79 -6.52 9.48 11.35
CA GLU A 79 -7.64 8.65 11.82
C GLU A 79 -8.59 8.31 10.67
N GLU A 80 -8.99 9.31 9.89
CA GLU A 80 -9.86 9.14 8.72
C GLU A 80 -9.21 8.25 7.65
N LEU A 81 -7.90 8.40 7.42
CA LEU A 81 -7.15 7.55 6.50
C LEU A 81 -7.19 6.08 6.94
N ILE A 82 -6.96 5.80 8.22
CA ILE A 82 -7.04 4.43 8.74
C ILE A 82 -8.48 3.90 8.62
N TYR A 83 -9.49 4.71 8.95
CA TYR A 83 -10.89 4.34 8.79
C TYR A 83 -11.20 3.91 7.35
N CYS A 84 -10.76 4.69 6.36
CA CYS A 84 -10.90 4.36 4.93
C CYS A 84 -10.31 2.97 4.61
N TYR A 85 -9.09 2.67 5.07
CA TYR A 85 -8.47 1.36 4.84
C TYR A 85 -9.26 0.22 5.51
N LEU A 86 -9.76 0.41 6.72
CA LEU A 86 -10.56 -0.60 7.41
C LEU A 86 -11.91 -0.84 6.72
N ALA A 87 -12.55 0.21 6.22
CA ALA A 87 -13.83 0.13 5.53
C ALA A 87 -13.72 -0.56 4.15
N LEU A 88 -12.63 -0.30 3.42
CA LEU A 88 -12.41 -0.86 2.08
C LEU A 88 -11.91 -2.32 2.08
N ASN A 89 -11.42 -2.81 3.23
CA ASN A 89 -10.81 -4.13 3.32
C ASN A 89 -11.58 -5.03 4.29
N SER A 90 -11.59 -6.33 4.00
CA SER A 90 -12.24 -7.30 4.88
C SER A 90 -11.53 -7.38 6.25
N PRO A 91 -12.24 -7.77 7.33
CA PRO A 91 -11.67 -7.83 8.67
C PRO A 91 -10.40 -8.69 8.81
N GLU A 92 -10.24 -9.72 7.96
CA GLU A 92 -9.06 -10.58 7.95
C GLU A 92 -7.77 -9.83 7.59
N LEU A 93 -7.90 -8.70 6.88
CA LEU A 93 -6.79 -7.87 6.45
C LEU A 93 -6.44 -6.75 7.44
N HIS A 94 -7.31 -6.48 8.43
CA HIS A 94 -7.13 -5.36 9.37
C HIS A 94 -5.84 -5.47 10.17
N GLN A 95 -5.40 -6.68 10.51
CA GLN A 95 -4.10 -6.89 11.16
C GLN A 95 -2.93 -6.35 10.32
N PHE A 96 -2.98 -6.53 9.00
CA PHE A 96 -1.91 -6.07 8.10
C PHE A 96 -1.93 -4.54 7.97
N ILE A 97 -3.12 -3.93 7.97
CA ILE A 97 -3.28 -2.47 8.00
C ILE A 97 -2.62 -1.90 9.25
N THR A 98 -2.92 -2.46 10.42
CA THR A 98 -2.31 -2.03 11.70
C THR A 98 -0.79 -2.21 11.68
N HIS A 99 -0.28 -3.35 11.19
CA HIS A 99 1.16 -3.57 11.07
C HIS A 99 1.82 -2.59 10.10
N ALA A 100 1.21 -2.33 8.95
CA ALA A 100 1.69 -1.36 7.97
C ALA A 100 1.76 0.04 8.59
N PHE A 101 0.71 0.45 9.29
CA PHE A 101 0.63 1.74 9.95
C PHE A 101 1.68 1.92 11.05
N LEU A 102 1.83 0.92 11.93
CA LEU A 102 2.83 0.97 13.01
C LEU A 102 4.27 0.96 12.50
N SER A 103 4.51 0.45 11.28
CA SER A 103 5.82 0.46 10.65
C SER A 103 6.23 1.81 10.02
N LEU A 104 5.35 2.82 10.09
CA LEU A 104 5.64 4.18 9.63
C LEU A 104 6.46 4.99 10.65
N ILE A 105 6.57 4.50 11.88
CA ILE A 105 7.30 5.09 13.01
C ILE A 105 8.67 4.40 13.12
#